data_AF-A1CIX8-F1
#
_entry.id   AF-A1CIX8-F1
#
_cell.length_a   1.000
_cell.length_b   1.000
_cell.length_c   1.000
_cell.angle_alpha   90.00
_cell.angle_beta   90.00
_cell.angle_gamma   90.00
#
_symmetry.space_group_name_H-M   'P 1'
#
loop_
_entity.id
_entity.type
_entity.pdbx_description
1 polymer ?
#
loop_
_entity_poly.entity_id
_entity_poly.type
_entity_poly.pdbx_seq_one_letter_code
_entity_poly.pdbx_strand_id
1 'polypeptide(L)'
;MHFSKIAFSLGLLASAVSAAPGFVNEGTPVVVREIIDYGVTPLSGSDIEKREIIDLGVTSASYDELEKRGKSNYVSSCGKHWMPIADDTSKSHSGYKSAVEQYCYHVTHSQDGLPTVIGPGQKHAAIVQGGYYLKGDVPAAVDFEIHNKMKDGNHTPNQSDCVTFLMKMADTDSKCYGKKNKDTKGGTWQVGSKDVSYHGLPYANTA
;
A
#
# COMPACT_ATOMS: atom_id res chain seq x y z
N MET A 1 -51.91 -79.05 -4.65
CA MET A 1 -52.32 -77.90 -5.47
C MET A 1 -51.22 -76.86 -5.41
N HIS A 2 -50.41 -76.83 -6.46
CA HIS A 2 -49.47 -75.76 -6.78
C HIS A 2 -50.25 -74.55 -7.31
N PHE A 3 -49.81 -73.32 -7.00
CA PHE A 3 -49.17 -72.40 -7.96
C PHE A 3 -49.21 -70.93 -7.49
N SER A 4 -48.04 -70.30 -7.69
CA SER A 4 -47.80 -68.92 -8.10
C SER A 4 -48.22 -67.74 -7.20
N LYS A 5 -47.21 -67.19 -6.50
CA LYS A 5 -47.13 -65.76 -6.19
C LYS A 5 -46.11 -65.11 -7.13
N ILE A 6 -46.59 -64.07 -7.79
CA ILE A 6 -45.92 -63.26 -8.82
C ILE A 6 -44.82 -62.42 -8.16
N ALA A 7 -43.59 -62.51 -8.66
CA ALA A 7 -42.51 -61.61 -8.30
C ALA A 7 -42.34 -60.55 -9.41
N PHE A 8 -42.57 -59.29 -9.08
CA PHE A 8 -42.28 -58.16 -9.95
C PHE A 8 -40.79 -57.79 -9.80
N SER A 9 -40.07 -57.85 -10.93
CA SER A 9 -38.69 -57.40 -11.08
C SER A 9 -38.62 -55.87 -10.97
N LEU A 10 -37.97 -55.33 -9.93
CA LEU A 10 -37.56 -53.93 -9.89
C LEU A 10 -36.37 -53.73 -10.85
N GLY A 11 -36.59 -52.93 -11.88
CA GLY A 11 -35.53 -52.46 -12.77
C GLY A 11 -34.53 -51.57 -12.04
N LEU A 12 -33.24 -51.83 -12.29
CA LEU A 12 -32.12 -50.97 -11.93
C LEU A 12 -32.28 -49.60 -12.58
N LEU A 13 -32.35 -48.53 -11.78
CA LEU A 13 -32.03 -47.18 -12.21
C LEU A 13 -30.52 -46.99 -12.13
N ALA A 14 -29.84 -47.06 -13.27
CA ALA A 14 -28.44 -46.67 -13.39
C ALA A 14 -28.33 -45.13 -13.28
N SER A 15 -27.82 -44.64 -12.16
CA SER A 15 -27.45 -43.23 -12.01
C SER A 15 -26.12 -42.99 -12.71
N ALA A 16 -26.16 -42.32 -13.87
CA ALA A 16 -24.96 -41.80 -14.51
C ALA A 16 -24.42 -40.62 -13.67
N VAL A 17 -23.38 -40.87 -12.87
CA VAL A 17 -22.59 -39.81 -12.24
C VAL A 17 -21.73 -39.19 -13.33
N SER A 18 -22.16 -38.04 -13.85
CA SER A 18 -21.31 -37.20 -14.70
C SER A 18 -20.22 -36.62 -13.80
N ALA A 19 -19.02 -37.24 -13.82
CA ALA A 19 -17.84 -36.67 -13.22
C ALA A 19 -17.45 -35.42 -14.02
N ALA A 20 -17.83 -34.25 -13.52
CA ALA A 20 -17.31 -32.99 -14.03
C ALA A 20 -15.78 -33.00 -13.85
N PRO A 21 -14.99 -32.65 -14.88
CA PRO A 21 -13.55 -32.55 -14.73
C PRO A 21 -13.24 -31.47 -13.70
N GLY A 22 -12.60 -31.88 -12.61
CA GLY A 22 -12.08 -30.98 -11.59
C GLY A 22 -11.04 -30.08 -12.25
N PHE A 23 -11.39 -28.82 -12.48
CA PHE A 23 -10.41 -27.76 -12.66
C PHE A 23 -9.65 -27.66 -11.34
N VAL A 24 -8.46 -28.26 -11.30
CA VAL A 24 -7.43 -27.89 -10.33
C VAL A 24 -7.10 -26.44 -10.65
N ASN A 25 -7.73 -25.54 -9.92
CA ASN A 25 -7.35 -24.14 -9.90
C ASN A 25 -5.98 -24.14 -9.22
N GLU A 26 -4.90 -24.14 -10.01
CA GLU A 26 -3.57 -23.77 -9.54
C GLU A 26 -3.68 -22.35 -9.00
N GLY A 27 -4.04 -22.24 -7.72
CA GLY A 27 -4.08 -20.98 -7.02
C GLY A 27 -2.70 -20.38 -7.14
N THR A 28 -2.59 -19.28 -7.88
CA THR A 28 -1.44 -18.39 -7.80
C THR A 28 -1.08 -18.21 -6.33
N PRO A 29 0.19 -18.35 -5.93
CA PRO A 29 0.59 -18.20 -4.54
C PRO A 29 0.07 -16.86 -4.04
N VAL A 30 -0.80 -16.90 -3.02
CA VAL A 30 -1.38 -15.70 -2.44
C VAL A 30 -0.23 -14.94 -1.79
N VAL A 31 0.17 -13.84 -2.44
CA VAL A 31 1.15 -12.92 -1.88
C VAL A 31 0.48 -12.21 -0.71
N VAL A 32 0.81 -12.62 0.51
CA VAL A 32 0.34 -11.94 1.73
C VAL A 32 1.15 -10.65 1.87
N ARG A 33 0.52 -9.53 1.53
CA ARG A 33 1.05 -8.19 1.74
C ARG A 33 0.61 -7.71 3.12
N GLU A 34 1.54 -7.17 3.90
CA GLU A 34 1.33 -6.73 5.28
C GLU A 34 1.66 -5.23 5.41
N ILE A 35 0.90 -4.54 6.25
CA ILE A 35 1.20 -3.19 6.69
C ILE A 35 1.41 -3.15 8.20
N ILE A 36 2.57 -2.67 8.62
CA ILE A 36 2.87 -2.38 10.03
C ILE A 36 2.64 -0.89 10.23
N ASP A 37 1.57 -0.54 10.93
CA ASP A 37 1.20 0.84 11.22
C ASP A 37 1.77 1.30 12.57
N TYR A 38 2.53 2.40 12.56
CA TYR A 38 3.06 3.05 13.75
C TYR A 38 2.21 4.25 14.20
N GLY A 39 1.19 4.63 13.42
CA GLY A 39 0.25 5.69 13.73
C GLY A 39 0.88 7.09 13.71
N VAL A 40 0.20 8.02 14.39
CA VAL A 40 0.61 9.43 14.45
C VAL A 40 1.46 9.69 15.69
N THR A 41 2.64 10.27 15.49
CA THR A 41 3.62 10.57 16.55
C THR A 41 4.21 11.98 16.38
N PRO A 42 4.81 12.60 17.42
CA PRO A 42 5.56 13.84 17.24
C PRO A 42 6.73 13.68 16.26
N LEU A 43 7.07 14.73 15.49
CA LEU A 43 8.20 14.69 14.54
C LEU A 43 9.55 14.36 15.20
N SER A 44 9.72 14.70 16.48
CA SER A 44 10.93 14.42 17.25
C SER A 44 10.91 13.07 17.97
N GLY A 45 9.82 12.31 17.89
CA GLY A 45 9.73 10.99 18.48
C GLY A 45 10.59 9.99 17.70
N SER A 46 11.51 9.31 18.39
CA SER A 46 11.97 8.00 17.95
C SER A 46 10.79 7.04 17.96
N ASP A 47 10.76 6.05 17.08
CA ASP A 47 9.67 5.10 16.91
C ASP A 47 9.35 4.42 18.26
N ILE A 48 8.34 4.93 18.97
CA ILE A 48 7.99 4.50 20.32
C ILE A 48 6.53 4.06 20.31
N GLU A 49 6.37 2.79 20.67
CA GLU A 49 5.21 2.08 21.19
C GLU A 49 3.83 2.58 20.77
N LYS A 50 3.15 1.72 19.98
CA LYS A 50 1.70 1.63 19.81
C LYS A 50 0.95 2.25 21.00
N ARG A 51 0.34 3.41 20.81
CA ARG A 51 -0.62 3.98 21.75
C ARG A 51 -1.82 4.55 21.02
N GLU A 52 -2.93 4.47 21.74
CA GLU A 52 -4.30 4.74 21.32
C GLU A 52 -4.45 6.10 20.66
N ILE A 53 -5.17 6.08 19.53
CA ILE A 53 -5.50 7.22 18.68
C ILE A 53 -6.42 8.16 19.48
N ILE A 54 -5.94 9.38 19.76
CA ILE A 54 -6.81 10.47 20.22
C ILE A 54 -7.28 11.22 18.98
N ASP A 55 -8.51 10.91 18.58
CA ASP A 55 -9.29 11.59 17.55
C ASP A 55 -9.77 12.95 18.07
N LEU A 56 -9.20 14.02 17.50
CA LEU A 56 -9.81 15.34 17.50
C LEU A 56 -9.95 15.77 16.04
N GLY A 57 -11.11 15.46 15.48
CA GLY A 57 -11.44 15.76 14.11
C GLY A 57 -11.37 17.22 13.69
N VAL A 58 -11.66 17.38 12.39
CA VAL A 58 -12.00 18.61 11.64
C VAL A 58 -10.81 19.35 10.99
N THR A 59 -10.59 19.04 9.71
CA THR A 59 -10.77 19.92 8.52
C THR A 59 -9.95 19.32 7.37
N SER A 60 -10.61 18.92 6.29
CA SER A 60 -9.97 18.45 5.07
C SER A 60 -9.53 19.66 4.24
N ALA A 61 -8.25 20.04 4.34
CA ALA A 61 -7.68 20.96 3.36
C ALA A 61 -7.58 20.21 2.02
N SER A 62 -8.33 20.68 1.03
CA SER A 62 -8.30 20.14 -0.34
C SER A 62 -6.96 20.49 -1.03
N TYR A 63 -6.52 19.67 -1.97
CA TYR A 63 -5.35 19.88 -2.86
C TYR A 63 -5.18 21.34 -3.31
N ASP A 64 -6.30 21.99 -3.64
CA ASP A 64 -6.33 23.37 -4.11
C ASP A 64 -5.79 24.36 -3.08
N GLU A 65 -5.95 24.12 -1.77
CA GLU A 65 -5.42 25.02 -0.73
C GLU A 65 -3.91 24.91 -0.57
N LEU A 66 -3.31 23.76 -0.86
CA LEU A 66 -1.86 23.55 -0.77
C LEU A 66 -1.14 24.14 -1.99
N GLU A 67 -1.72 24.06 -3.19
CA GLU A 67 -1.19 24.74 -4.38
C GLU A 67 -1.40 26.27 -4.36
N LYS A 68 -2.50 26.77 -3.77
CA LYS A 68 -2.80 28.21 -3.66
C LYS A 68 -1.80 29.01 -2.80
N ARG A 69 -0.87 28.36 -2.09
CA ARG A 69 0.11 29.03 -1.22
C ARG A 69 1.36 29.56 -1.93
N GLY A 70 1.46 29.50 -3.27
CA GLY A 70 2.53 30.16 -4.04
C GLY A 70 3.94 29.63 -3.77
N LYS A 71 4.04 28.41 -3.23
CA LYS A 71 5.25 27.76 -2.75
C LYS A 71 5.52 26.51 -3.60
N SER A 72 6.74 26.34 -4.11
CA SER A 72 7.05 25.24 -5.05
C SER A 72 7.06 23.86 -4.37
N ASN A 73 6.42 22.87 -5.00
CA ASN A 73 6.53 21.46 -4.64
C ASN A 73 7.74 20.82 -5.34
N TYR A 74 8.47 19.91 -4.68
CA TYR A 74 9.68 19.33 -5.27
C TYR A 74 10.14 18.04 -4.57
N VAL A 75 10.92 17.23 -5.29
CA VAL A 75 11.66 16.10 -4.72
C VAL A 75 12.88 16.61 -3.96
N SER A 76 12.87 16.49 -2.64
CA SER A 76 13.96 16.95 -1.77
C SER A 76 15.11 15.95 -1.69
N SER A 77 14.83 14.66 -1.59
CA SER A 77 15.81 13.59 -1.45
C SER A 77 15.40 12.34 -2.24
N CYS A 78 16.34 11.43 -2.46
CA CYS A 78 16.08 10.08 -2.97
C CYS A 78 16.58 9.04 -1.98
N GLY A 79 15.94 7.89 -1.94
CA GLY A 79 16.44 6.74 -1.22
C GLY A 79 17.72 6.15 -1.83
N LYS A 80 18.22 5.09 -1.18
CA LYS A 80 19.47 4.42 -1.59
C LYS A 80 19.23 3.25 -2.53
N HIS A 81 18.13 2.52 -2.33
CA HIS A 81 17.84 1.25 -3.01
C HIS A 81 16.94 1.45 -4.22
N TRP A 82 17.14 0.67 -5.27
CA TRP A 82 16.29 0.68 -6.47
C TRP A 82 15.19 -0.35 -6.33
N MET A 83 13.95 0.08 -6.54
CA MET A 83 12.77 -0.77 -6.56
C MET A 83 12.05 -0.63 -7.91
N PRO A 84 11.63 -1.74 -8.55
CA PRO A 84 10.76 -1.68 -9.72
C PRO A 84 9.50 -0.86 -9.43
N ILE A 85 9.12 0.01 -10.37
CA ILE A 85 7.92 0.84 -10.19
C ILE A 85 6.65 -0.01 -10.36
N ALA A 86 6.64 -0.87 -11.39
CA ALA A 86 5.52 -1.75 -11.71
C ALA A 86 5.70 -3.13 -11.08
N ASP A 87 4.59 -3.85 -10.91
CA ASP A 87 4.57 -5.25 -10.50
C ASP A 87 5.17 -6.15 -11.60
N ASP A 88 5.86 -7.20 -11.20
CA ASP A 88 6.24 -8.33 -12.05
C ASP A 88 5.32 -9.51 -11.74
N THR A 89 4.26 -9.62 -12.54
CA THR A 89 3.24 -10.65 -12.38
C THR A 89 3.77 -12.06 -12.65
N SER A 90 4.86 -12.21 -13.40
CA SER A 90 5.47 -13.52 -13.70
C SER A 90 6.16 -14.14 -12.48
N LYS A 91 6.63 -13.30 -11.56
CA LYS A 91 7.27 -13.71 -10.30
C LYS A 91 6.40 -13.46 -9.06
N SER A 92 5.20 -12.89 -9.26
CA SER A 92 4.37 -12.39 -8.17
C SER A 92 5.09 -11.35 -7.29
N HIS A 93 5.96 -10.52 -7.90
CA HIS A 93 6.66 -9.44 -7.22
C HIS A 93 5.87 -8.14 -7.36
N SER A 94 5.65 -7.47 -6.23
CA SER A 94 4.95 -6.19 -6.16
C SER A 94 5.96 -5.04 -6.26
N GLY A 95 5.61 -4.01 -7.02
CA GLY A 95 6.42 -2.82 -7.26
C GLY A 95 6.09 -1.66 -6.33
N TYR A 96 6.85 -0.58 -6.47
CA TYR A 96 6.68 0.64 -5.67
C TYR A 96 5.27 1.23 -5.79
N LYS A 97 4.66 1.17 -6.99
CA LYS A 97 3.29 1.69 -7.19
C LYS A 97 2.28 0.98 -6.31
N SER A 98 2.32 -0.35 -6.23
CA SER A 98 1.41 -1.10 -5.35
C SER A 98 1.66 -0.82 -3.87
N ALA A 99 2.92 -0.63 -3.46
CA ALA A 99 3.23 -0.24 -2.08
C ALA A 99 2.60 1.13 -1.75
N VAL A 100 2.73 2.10 -2.66
CA VAL A 100 2.12 3.44 -2.54
C VAL A 100 0.60 3.36 -2.46
N GLU A 101 -0.04 2.59 -3.35
CA GLU A 101 -1.50 2.43 -3.37
C GLU A 101 -2.01 1.82 -2.06
N GLN A 102 -1.31 0.82 -1.52
CA GLN A 102 -1.66 0.20 -0.24
C GLN A 102 -1.51 1.16 0.94
N TYR A 103 -0.37 1.84 1.04
CA TYR A 103 -0.14 2.81 2.10
C TYR A 103 -1.15 3.96 2.05
N CYS A 104 -1.38 4.53 0.87
CA CYS A 104 -2.33 5.63 0.71
C CYS A 104 -3.76 5.21 0.97
N TYR A 105 -4.15 3.98 0.62
CA TYR A 105 -5.46 3.47 0.99
C TYR A 105 -5.59 3.34 2.51
N HIS A 106 -4.59 2.75 3.17
CA HIS A 106 -4.55 2.55 4.62
C HIS A 106 -4.68 3.86 5.40
N VAL A 107 -3.84 4.86 5.08
CA VAL A 107 -3.81 6.12 5.84
C VAL A 107 -5.10 6.95 5.66
N THR A 108 -5.86 6.72 4.59
CA THR A 108 -7.12 7.44 4.34
C THR A 108 -8.38 6.64 4.66
N HIS A 109 -8.24 5.36 5.00
CA HIS A 109 -9.35 4.46 5.37
C HIS A 109 -8.94 3.67 6.62
N SER A 110 -8.71 4.36 7.75
CA SER A 110 -8.34 3.65 8.97
C SER A 110 -9.46 2.72 9.43
N GLN A 111 -9.12 1.74 10.27
CA GLN A 111 -10.03 0.64 10.65
C GLN A 111 -11.31 1.10 11.38
N ASP A 112 -11.32 2.32 11.91
CA ASP A 112 -12.46 2.99 12.52
C ASP A 112 -13.35 3.74 11.51
N GLY A 113 -13.00 3.73 10.22
CA GLY A 113 -13.74 4.41 9.16
C GLY A 113 -13.50 5.93 9.10
N LEU A 114 -12.51 6.44 9.84
CA LEU A 114 -12.13 7.85 9.83
C LEU A 114 -10.88 8.07 8.96
N PRO A 115 -10.64 9.28 8.44
CA PRO A 115 -9.38 9.61 7.81
C PRO A 115 -8.31 9.92 8.88
N THR A 116 -7.07 9.51 8.66
CA THR A 116 -5.97 9.88 9.56
C THR A 116 -5.77 11.39 9.57
N VAL A 117 -5.74 11.99 10.76
CA VAL A 117 -5.43 13.41 10.96
C VAL A 117 -4.04 13.54 11.57
N ILE A 118 -3.15 14.27 10.89
CA ILE A 118 -1.78 14.52 11.33
C ILE A 118 -1.70 15.97 11.80
N GLY A 119 -1.63 16.19 13.11
CA GLY A 119 -1.56 17.52 13.71
C GLY A 119 -0.24 18.25 13.45
N PRO A 120 -0.16 19.54 13.79
CA PRO A 120 1.05 20.34 13.62
C PRO A 120 2.25 19.71 14.35
N GLY A 121 3.37 19.58 13.67
CA GLY A 121 4.58 19.00 14.25
C GLY A 121 4.51 17.50 14.51
N GLN A 122 3.59 16.79 13.85
CA GLN A 122 3.45 15.33 13.92
C GLN A 122 3.80 14.65 12.59
N LYS A 123 4.01 13.32 12.65
CA LYS A 123 4.14 12.43 11.51
C LYS A 123 3.22 11.23 11.65
N HIS A 124 2.75 10.69 10.52
CA HIS A 124 2.27 9.31 10.44
C HIS A 124 3.38 8.43 9.85
N ALA A 125 3.56 7.22 10.35
CA ALA A 125 4.55 6.26 9.82
C ALA A 125 3.96 4.86 9.66
N ALA A 126 4.29 4.16 8.57
CA ALA A 126 3.94 2.75 8.36
C ALA A 126 4.93 2.06 7.42
N ILE A 127 5.11 0.76 7.60
CA ILE A 127 5.92 -0.08 6.71
C ILE A 127 4.99 -1.00 5.92
N VAL A 128 5.15 -1.01 4.60
CA VAL A 128 4.49 -1.97 3.70
C VAL A 128 5.50 -3.05 3.31
N GLN A 129 5.17 -4.31 3.60
CA GLN A 129 6.06 -5.45 3.39
C GLN A 129 5.31 -6.70 2.89
N GLY A 130 6.05 -7.75 2.57
CA GLY A 130 5.50 -9.01 2.07
C GLY A 130 5.22 -8.95 0.56
N GLY A 131 6.00 -9.69 -0.23
CA GLY A 131 5.82 -9.75 -1.69
C GLY A 131 6.39 -8.57 -2.48
N TYR A 132 7.17 -7.69 -1.84
CA TYR A 132 7.87 -6.57 -2.47
C TYR A 132 9.34 -6.91 -2.65
N TYR A 133 9.94 -6.39 -3.73
CA TYR A 133 11.32 -6.71 -4.08
C TYR A 133 12.07 -5.48 -4.59
N LEU A 134 13.33 -5.36 -4.17
CA LEU A 134 14.28 -4.45 -4.81
C LEU A 134 14.81 -5.09 -6.09
N LYS A 135 15.51 -4.27 -6.87
CA LYS A 135 16.29 -4.72 -8.02
C LYS A 135 17.22 -5.86 -7.64
N GLY A 136 17.22 -6.91 -8.47
CA GLY A 136 18.01 -8.13 -8.23
C GLY A 136 17.26 -9.18 -7.40
N ASP A 137 15.92 -9.11 -7.37
CA ASP A 137 15.05 -10.04 -6.67
C ASP A 137 15.36 -10.14 -5.16
N VAL A 138 15.76 -9.02 -4.54
CA VAL A 138 16.03 -8.93 -3.10
C VAL A 138 14.73 -8.60 -2.37
N PRO A 139 14.27 -9.44 -1.42
CA PRO A 139 13.06 -9.14 -0.63
C PRO A 139 13.14 -7.78 0.05
N ALA A 140 12.03 -7.06 0.02
CA ALA A 140 11.98 -5.66 0.38
C ALA A 140 10.75 -5.30 1.21
N ALA A 141 10.85 -4.12 1.80
CA ALA A 141 9.76 -3.37 2.36
C ALA A 141 9.90 -1.90 1.94
N VAL A 142 8.84 -1.13 2.12
CA VAL A 142 8.83 0.32 1.88
C VAL A 142 8.39 1.01 3.15
N ASP A 143 9.27 1.85 3.69
CA ASP A 143 8.98 2.73 4.81
C ASP A 143 8.29 3.99 4.30
N PHE A 144 7.10 4.26 4.80
CA PHE A 144 6.31 5.43 4.46
C PHE A 144 6.11 6.33 5.65
N GLU A 145 6.30 7.63 5.43
CA GLU A 145 5.97 8.65 6.41
C GLU A 145 5.27 9.86 5.76
N ILE A 146 4.35 10.48 6.49
CA ILE A 146 3.79 11.79 6.15
C ILE A 146 4.06 12.72 7.32
N HIS A 147 4.81 13.79 7.07
CA HIS A 147 5.18 14.78 8.09
C HIS A 147 4.35 16.04 7.91
N ASN A 148 3.63 16.46 8.94
CA ASN A 148 3.06 17.80 9.03
C ASN A 148 4.02 18.71 9.80
N LYS A 149 4.73 19.57 9.08
CA LYS A 149 5.74 20.50 9.62
C LYS A 149 5.20 21.92 9.77
N MET A 150 3.91 22.11 9.53
CA MET A 150 3.25 23.39 9.76
C MET A 150 3.31 23.75 11.25
N LYS A 151 3.35 25.05 11.54
CA LYS A 151 3.28 25.54 12.92
C LYS A 151 1.87 25.39 13.50
N ASP A 152 0.87 25.47 12.64
CA ASP A 152 -0.54 25.37 12.90
C ASP A 152 -1.26 24.68 11.71
N GLY A 153 -2.45 24.15 11.96
CA GLY A 153 -3.25 23.44 10.96
C GLY A 153 -2.96 21.93 10.90
N ASN A 154 -4.05 21.17 10.80
CA ASN A 154 -4.00 19.73 10.61
C ASN A 154 -3.74 19.39 9.14
N HIS A 155 -3.11 18.24 8.91
CA HIS A 155 -2.99 17.64 7.59
C HIS A 155 -3.74 16.32 7.57
N THR A 156 -4.76 16.23 6.72
CA THR A 156 -5.56 15.02 6.52
C THR A 156 -5.27 14.52 5.11
N PRO A 157 -4.52 13.42 4.93
CA PRO A 157 -4.17 12.93 3.60
C PRO A 157 -5.42 12.57 2.80
N ASN A 158 -5.44 12.99 1.54
CA ASN A 158 -6.36 12.47 0.53
C ASN A 158 -5.67 11.33 -0.24
N GLN A 159 -6.41 10.28 -0.61
CA GLN A 159 -5.81 9.11 -1.26
C GLN A 159 -5.18 9.47 -2.61
N SER A 160 -5.88 10.27 -3.44
CA SER A 160 -5.40 10.67 -4.76
C SER A 160 -4.14 11.53 -4.67
N ASP A 161 -4.13 12.49 -3.75
CA ASP A 161 -2.98 13.34 -3.50
C ASP A 161 -1.80 12.56 -2.94
N CYS A 162 -2.06 11.66 -1.97
CA CYS A 162 -1.06 10.78 -1.39
C CYS A 162 -0.37 9.95 -2.48
N VAL A 163 -1.15 9.30 -3.35
CA VAL A 163 -0.60 8.52 -4.47
C VAL A 163 0.18 9.42 -5.42
N THR A 164 -0.39 10.57 -5.80
CA THR A 164 0.25 11.51 -6.72
C THR A 164 1.60 12.00 -6.19
N PHE A 165 1.65 12.44 -4.94
CA PHE A 165 2.85 12.94 -4.30
C PHE A 165 3.90 11.85 -4.11
N LEU A 166 3.50 10.65 -3.70
CA LEU A 166 4.45 9.55 -3.56
C LEU A 166 4.97 9.04 -4.91
N MET A 167 4.17 9.16 -5.98
CA MET A 167 4.58 8.80 -7.34
C MET A 167 5.45 9.86 -8.02
N LYS A 168 5.51 11.10 -7.52
CA LYS A 168 6.47 12.12 -8.03
C LYS A 168 7.92 11.68 -7.97
N MET A 169 8.28 10.78 -7.07
CA MET A 169 9.63 10.21 -7.02
C MET A 169 9.89 9.20 -8.14
N ALA A 170 8.85 8.61 -8.70
CA ALA A 170 8.88 7.62 -9.79
C ALA A 170 8.63 8.22 -11.19
N ASP A 171 8.28 9.51 -11.30
CA ASP A 171 8.11 10.20 -12.58
C ASP A 171 9.41 10.16 -13.42
N THR A 172 9.32 10.07 -14.74
CA THR A 172 10.48 9.82 -15.62
C THR A 172 11.50 10.97 -15.68
N ASP A 173 11.08 12.17 -15.28
CA ASP A 173 11.89 13.38 -15.11
C ASP A 173 12.45 13.54 -13.68
N SER A 174 11.99 12.73 -12.73
CA SER A 174 12.47 12.73 -11.35
C SER A 174 13.95 12.35 -11.27
N LYS A 175 14.68 13.03 -10.39
CA LYS A 175 16.06 12.66 -10.02
C LYS A 175 16.15 11.30 -9.30
N CYS A 176 15.03 10.77 -8.82
CA CYS A 176 14.96 9.44 -8.19
C CYS A 176 14.56 8.33 -9.16
N TYR A 177 14.28 8.67 -10.43
CA TYR A 177 13.96 7.71 -11.47
C TYR A 177 15.21 7.19 -12.20
N GLY A 178 15.27 5.88 -12.36
CA GLY A 178 16.36 5.20 -13.05
C GLY A 178 16.05 5.02 -14.53
N LYS A 179 16.53 5.92 -15.39
CA LYS A 179 16.26 5.88 -16.85
C LYS A 179 16.61 4.56 -17.54
N LYS A 180 17.61 3.84 -17.04
CA LYS A 180 18.08 2.57 -17.63
C LYS A 180 17.23 1.36 -17.22
N ASN A 181 16.80 1.32 -15.96
CA ASN A 181 16.11 0.19 -15.34
C ASN A 181 14.61 0.40 -15.16
N LYS A 182 14.11 1.63 -15.34
CA LYS A 182 12.71 2.01 -15.10
C LYS A 182 12.27 1.75 -13.64
N ASP A 183 13.23 1.87 -12.72
CA ASP A 183 13.04 1.72 -11.28
C ASP A 183 12.98 3.09 -10.61
N THR A 184 12.54 3.13 -9.35
CA THR A 184 12.62 4.31 -8.49
C THR A 184 13.45 4.03 -7.25
N LYS A 185 14.12 5.07 -6.74
CA LYS A 185 14.74 5.08 -5.42
C LYS A 185 13.77 5.44 -4.29
N GLY A 186 12.53 5.77 -4.63
CA GLY A 186 11.66 6.50 -3.71
C GLY A 186 12.31 7.82 -3.28
N GLY A 187 11.96 8.34 -2.11
CA GLY A 187 12.55 9.56 -1.58
C GLY A 187 11.59 10.37 -0.73
N THR A 188 11.76 11.70 -0.78
CA THR A 188 10.89 12.64 -0.09
C THR A 188 10.38 13.71 -1.04
N TRP A 189 9.05 13.80 -1.18
CA TRP A 189 8.35 14.91 -1.83
C TRP A 189 7.97 15.98 -0.81
N GLN A 190 8.27 17.25 -1.10
CA GLN A 190 7.88 18.39 -0.27
C GLN A 190 6.69 19.10 -0.91
N VAL A 191 5.69 19.42 -0.10
CA VAL A 191 4.52 20.22 -0.47
C VAL A 191 4.60 21.57 0.24
N GLY A 192 4.30 22.67 -0.47
CA GLY A 192 4.18 24.01 0.10
C GLY A 192 5.44 24.49 0.81
N SER A 193 6.60 24.51 0.16
CA SER A 193 7.89 24.93 0.74
C SER A 193 8.23 24.27 2.09
N LYS A 194 7.99 22.95 2.18
CA LYS A 194 8.27 22.10 3.34
C LYS A 194 7.22 22.17 4.46
N ASP A 195 6.01 22.65 4.17
CA ASP A 195 4.89 22.62 5.12
C ASP A 195 4.48 21.16 5.41
N VAL A 196 4.40 20.31 4.37
CA VAL A 196 4.14 18.87 4.49
C VAL A 196 5.16 18.10 3.66
N SER A 197 5.55 16.90 4.09
CA SER A 197 6.33 16.00 3.22
C SER A 197 5.88 14.56 3.26
N TYR A 198 5.97 13.93 2.11
CA TYR A 198 5.64 12.53 1.88
C TYR A 198 6.93 11.76 1.61
N HIS A 199 7.16 10.70 2.36
CA HIS A 199 8.34 9.85 2.27
C HIS A 199 7.92 8.45 1.85
N GLY A 200 8.65 7.85 0.92
CA GLY A 200 8.50 6.46 0.52
C GLY A 200 9.86 5.90 0.20
N LEU A 201 10.42 5.10 1.11
CA LEU A 201 11.82 4.66 1.06
C LEU A 201 11.89 3.14 1.00
N PRO A 202 12.15 2.56 -0.19
CA PRO A 202 12.43 1.15 -0.30
C PRO A 202 13.72 0.78 0.41
N TYR A 203 13.69 -0.34 1.15
CA TYR A 203 14.86 -0.92 1.78
C TYR A 203 14.81 -2.46 1.70
N ALA A 204 15.98 -3.09 1.79
CA ALA A 204 16.06 -4.54 1.82
C ALA A 204 15.58 -5.04 3.18
N ASN A 205 14.77 -6.10 3.19
CA ASN A 205 14.45 -6.77 4.45
C ASN A 205 15.76 -7.23 5.08
N THR A 206 16.07 -6.72 6.27
CA THR A 206 17.16 -7.28 7.07
C THR A 206 16.69 -8.64 7.56
N ALA A 207 17.36 -9.70 7.08
CA ALA A 207 17.20 -11.05 7.60
C ALA A 207 17.62 -11.14 9.06
#